data_AF-R6DNC9-F1
#
_entry.id   AF-R6DNC9-F1
#
_cell.length_a   1.000
_cell.length_b   1.000
_cell.length_c   1.000
_cell.angle_alpha   90.00
_cell.angle_beta   90.00
_cell.angle_gamma   90.00
#
_symmetry.space_group_name_H-M   'P 1'
#
loop_
_entity.id
_entity.type
_entity.pdbx_description
1 polymer ?
#
loop_
_entity_poly.entity_id
_entity_poly.type
_entity_poly.pdbx_seq_one_letter_code
_entity_poly.pdbx_strand_id
1 'polypeptide(L)'
;MKAKKAKVTVKKGKKNTLKFTVIAKNKKAKTTDKMKVTVKNKKIVSVTKKTLKKGSASVTIKAKKKGSTKVTVKVGRKSAKVTVKVK
;
A
#
# COMPACT_ATOMS: atom_id res chain seq x y z
N MET A 1 -3.24 -7.64 9.08
CA MET A 1 -3.28 -7.39 7.62
C MET A 1 -2.01 -7.96 7.03
N LYS A 2 -2.04 -8.47 5.80
CA LYS A 2 -0.86 -9.05 5.17
C LYS A 2 -0.66 -8.43 3.78
N ALA A 3 0.57 -8.08 3.43
CA ALA A 3 0.90 -7.62 2.08
C ALA A 3 1.17 -8.83 1.18
N LYS A 4 0.71 -8.83 -0.08
CA LYS A 4 1.00 -9.93 -1.01
C LYS A 4 2.48 -10.01 -1.36
N LYS A 5 3.17 -8.87 -1.38
CA LYS A 5 4.62 -8.76 -1.60
C LYS A 5 5.22 -7.75 -0.62
N ALA A 6 6.33 -8.12 0.02
CA ALA A 6 7.06 -7.23 0.94
C ALA A 6 7.98 -6.24 0.20
N LYS A 7 8.46 -6.61 -1.00
CA LYS A 7 9.33 -5.80 -1.85
C LYS A 7 8.75 -5.72 -3.26
N VAL A 8 8.73 -4.51 -3.82
CA VAL A 8 8.20 -4.26 -5.16
C VAL A 8 9.17 -3.36 -5.93
N THR A 9 9.51 -3.79 -7.14
CA THR A 9 10.36 -3.01 -8.06
C THR A 9 9.47 -2.37 -9.12
N VAL A 10 9.68 -1.08 -9.40
CA VAL A 10 8.92 -0.32 -10.40
C VAL A 10 9.86 0.51 -11.26
N LYS A 11 9.51 0.69 -12.54
CA LYS A 11 10.21 1.62 -13.44
C LYS A 11 9.75 3.06 -13.15
N LYS A 12 10.66 4.03 -13.21
CA LYS A 12 10.34 5.46 -13.12
C LYS A 12 9.18 5.84 -14.07
N GLY A 13 8.26 6.69 -13.58
CA GLY A 13 7.12 7.20 -14.33
C GLY A 13 5.90 6.27 -14.36
N LYS A 14 6.07 4.97 -14.14
CA LYS A 14 4.97 3.99 -14.17
C LYS A 14 4.19 3.97 -12.84
N LYS A 15 2.93 3.55 -12.95
CA LYS A 15 2.05 3.27 -11.80
C LYS A 15 2.15 1.79 -11.42
N ASN A 16 1.98 1.49 -10.14
CA ASN A 16 1.87 0.12 -9.67
C ASN A 16 0.83 0.04 -8.54
N THR A 17 0.14 -1.09 -8.43
CA THR A 17 -0.89 -1.33 -7.42
C THR A 17 -0.43 -2.37 -6.42
N LEU A 18 -0.22 -1.94 -5.18
CA LEU A 18 0.08 -2.80 -4.04
C LEU A 18 -1.21 -3.39 -3.51
N LYS A 19 -1.31 -4.72 -3.50
CA LYS A 19 -2.46 -5.46 -2.96
C LYS A 19 -2.16 -6.01 -1.56
N PHE A 20 -3.11 -5.81 -0.66
CA PHE A 20 -3.06 -6.22 0.74
C PHE A 20 -4.32 -7.02 1.08
N THR A 21 -4.14 -8.09 1.84
CA THR A 21 -5.24 -8.89 2.38
C THR A 21 -5.58 -8.37 3.77
N VAL A 22 -6.85 -8.00 3.97
CA VAL A 22 -7.37 -7.47 5.23
C VAL A 22 -8.31 -8.51 5.82
N ILE A 23 -7.86 -9.16 6.89
CA ILE A 23 -8.69 -10.11 7.64
C ILE A 23 -9.41 -9.32 8.74
N ALA A 24 -10.70 -9.07 8.49
CA ALA A 24 -11.64 -8.51 9.47
C ALA A 24 -11.98 -9.55 10.54
N LYS A 25 -12.37 -9.11 11.74
CA LYS A 25 -12.80 -10.02 12.84
C LYS A 25 -14.02 -10.83 12.41
N ASN A 26 -14.94 -10.21 11.66
CA ASN A 26 -16.03 -10.88 10.99
C ASN A 26 -15.71 -11.02 9.48
N LYS A 27 -15.47 -12.25 8.99
CA LYS A 27 -15.06 -12.55 7.60
C LYS A 27 -16.09 -12.10 6.55
N LYS A 28 -17.32 -11.77 6.95
CA LYS A 28 -18.44 -11.44 6.06
C LYS A 28 -18.63 -9.94 5.77
N ALA A 29 -17.99 -9.02 6.49
CA ALA A 29 -18.20 -7.57 6.33
C ALA A 29 -16.97 -6.80 5.84
N LYS A 30 -17.18 -5.62 5.23
CA LYS A 30 -16.11 -4.64 4.98
C LYS A 30 -15.64 -4.11 6.34
N THR A 31 -14.33 -3.90 6.52
CA THR A 31 -13.81 -3.16 7.67
C THR A 31 -14.28 -1.71 7.57
N THR A 32 -14.99 -1.22 8.59
CA THR A 32 -15.40 0.19 8.75
C THR A 32 -14.22 1.09 9.13
N ASP A 33 -13.09 0.51 9.54
CA ASP A 33 -11.87 1.25 9.85
C ASP A 33 -11.35 2.09 8.68
N LYS A 34 -10.96 3.33 8.98
CA LYS A 34 -10.31 4.23 8.02
C LYS A 34 -8.92 3.70 7.61
N MET A 35 -8.62 3.78 6.32
CA MET A 35 -7.32 3.40 5.75
C MET A 35 -6.36 4.59 5.70
N LYS A 36 -5.26 4.52 6.44
CA LYS A 36 -4.17 5.50 6.39
C LYS A 36 -2.97 4.93 5.64
N VAL A 37 -2.37 5.72 4.76
CA VAL A 37 -1.17 5.35 4.00
C VAL A 37 -0.11 6.40 4.21
N THR A 38 1.06 5.96 4.65
CA THR A 38 2.22 6.82 4.91
C THR A 38 3.38 6.37 4.05
N VAL A 39 4.01 7.32 3.36
CA VAL A 39 5.23 7.08 2.58
C VAL A 39 6.36 7.84 3.26
N LYS A 40 7.45 7.13 3.61
CA LYS A 40 8.60 7.76 4.30
C LYS A 40 9.22 8.87 3.45
N ASN A 41 9.41 8.61 2.15
CA ASN A 41 9.91 9.61 1.21
C ASN A 41 8.95 9.80 0.01
N LYS A 42 8.19 10.90 0.04
CA LYS A 42 7.17 11.26 -0.97
C LYS A 42 7.76 11.74 -2.30
N LYS A 43 9.04 12.15 -2.33
CA LYS A 43 9.74 12.58 -3.56
C LYS A 43 10.02 11.39 -4.49
N ILE A 44 10.18 10.19 -3.94
CA ILE A 44 10.45 8.95 -4.69
C ILE A 44 9.14 8.35 -5.23
N VAL A 45 8.13 8.26 -4.38
CA VAL A 45 6.85 7.62 -4.71
C VAL A 45 5.70 8.44 -4.14
N SER A 46 4.66 8.67 -4.94
CA SER A 46 3.40 9.27 -4.48
C SER A 46 2.26 8.27 -4.54
N VAL A 47 1.39 8.28 -3.55
CA VAL A 47 0.14 7.52 -3.58
C VAL A 47 -0.86 8.26 -4.46
N THR A 48 -1.44 7.57 -5.44
CA THR A 48 -2.43 8.16 -6.36
C THR A 48 -3.84 7.71 -6.04
N LYS A 49 -4.03 6.46 -5.65
CA LYS A 49 -5.36 5.90 -5.34
C LYS A 49 -5.28 4.94 -4.17
N LYS A 50 -6.28 4.97 -3.31
CA LYS A 50 -6.45 4.04 -2.20
C LYS A 50 -7.84 3.45 -2.33
N THR A 51 -7.95 2.14 -2.19
CA THR A 51 -9.24 1.46 -2.28
C THR A 51 -9.31 0.40 -1.20
N LEU A 52 -10.41 0.42 -0.44
CA LEU A 52 -10.71 -0.58 0.58
C LEU A 52 -11.95 -1.35 0.12
N LYS A 53 -11.82 -2.67 0.03
CA LYS A 53 -12.88 -3.59 -0.33
C LYS A 53 -12.99 -4.67 0.75
N LYS A 54 -14.05 -5.47 0.69
CA LYS A 54 -14.21 -6.61 1.61
C LYS A 54 -13.01 -7.55 1.43
N GLY A 55 -12.34 -7.87 2.54
CA GLY A 55 -11.19 -8.77 2.55
C GLY A 55 -9.89 -8.22 1.93
N SER A 56 -9.90 -7.03 1.30
CA SER A 56 -8.78 -6.55 0.50
C SER A 56 -8.61 -5.04 0.54
N ALA A 57 -7.36 -4.60 0.56
CA ALA A 57 -6.99 -3.20 0.39
C ALA A 57 -5.99 -3.09 -0.75
N SER A 58 -6.11 -2.03 -1.54
CA SER A 58 -5.11 -1.72 -2.57
C SER A 58 -4.71 -0.26 -2.56
N VAL A 59 -3.41 -0.06 -2.85
CA VAL A 59 -2.79 1.26 -2.94
C VAL A 59 -2.10 1.35 -4.28
N THR A 60 -2.54 2.28 -5.12
CA THR A 60 -1.84 2.63 -6.34
C THR A 60 -0.83 3.72 -6.05
N ILE A 61 0.39 3.48 -6.50
CA ILE A 61 1.54 4.37 -6.35
C ILE A 61 2.07 4.76 -7.73
N LYS A 62 2.55 6.01 -7.87
CA LYS A 62 3.30 6.48 -9.04
C LYS A 62 4.76 6.66 -8.64
N ALA A 63 5.66 6.06 -9.40
CA ALA A 63 7.10 6.19 -9.20
C ALA A 63 7.59 7.50 -9.85
N LYS A 64 8.17 8.41 -9.06
CA LYS A 64 8.63 9.73 -9.52
C LYS A 64 10.15 9.79 -9.70
N LYS A 65 10.91 9.42 -8.66
CA LYS A 65 12.39 9.49 -8.64
C LYS A 65 12.98 8.11 -8.35
N LYS A 66 14.16 7.83 -8.92
CA LYS A 66 14.92 6.61 -8.60
C LYS A 66 15.27 6.60 -7.11
N GLY A 67 15.29 5.42 -6.51
CA GLY A 67 15.57 5.25 -5.08
C GLY A 67 14.65 4.23 -4.42
N SER A 68 14.77 4.09 -3.10
CA SER A 68 13.93 3.17 -2.33
C SER A 68 13.15 3.90 -1.24
N THR A 69 11.91 3.45 -0.99
CA THR A 69 11.07 4.03 0.07
C THR A 69 10.20 2.95 0.70
N LYS A 70 9.87 3.12 1.98
CA LYS A 70 8.93 2.26 2.70
C LYS A 70 7.55 2.91 2.66
N VAL A 71 6.58 2.16 2.18
CA VAL A 71 5.15 2.49 2.22
C VAL A 71 4.52 1.69 3.35
N THR A 72 3.89 2.39 4.29
CA THR A 72 3.16 1.79 5.40
C THR A 72 1.68 2.00 5.17
N VAL A 73 0.92 0.91 5.25
CA VAL A 73 -0.54 0.93 5.21
C VAL A 73 -1.05 0.56 6.58
N LYS A 74 -2.01 1.33 7.11
CA LYS A 74 -2.64 1.11 8.42
C LYS A 74 -4.15 1.11 8.24
N VAL A 75 -4.80 0.09 8.79
CA VAL A 75 -6.25 -0.07 8.83
C VAL A 75 -6.61 -0.40 10.27
N GLY A 76 -7.23 0.55 10.97
CA GLY A 76 -7.44 0.48 12.42
C GLY A 76 -6.12 0.25 13.17
N ARG A 77 -6.08 -0.77 14.03
CA ARG A 77 -4.88 -1.16 14.79
C ARG A 77 -3.85 -1.96 13.96
N LYS A 78 -4.24 -2.55 12.83
CA LYS A 78 -3.36 -3.41 12.02
C LYS A 78 -2.56 -2.57 11.03
N SER A 79 -1.28 -2.91 10.84
CA SER A 79 -0.41 -2.26 9.84
C SER A 79 0.40 -3.27 9.01
N ALA A 80 0.84 -2.88 7.83
CA ALA A 80 1.82 -3.60 7.01
C ALA A 80 2.74 -2.62 6.30
N LYS A 81 3.98 -3.04 6.10
CA LYS A 81 5.03 -2.27 5.45
C LYS A 81 5.43 -2.96 4.16
N VAL A 82 5.65 -2.17 3.12
CA VAL A 82 6.14 -2.63 1.82
C VAL A 82 7.29 -1.72 1.39
N THR A 83 8.39 -2.32 0.96
CA THR A 83 9.53 -1.62 0.40
C THR A 83 9.36 -1.49 -1.11
N VAL A 84 9.39 -0.27 -1.62
CA VAL A 84 9.29 0.02 -3.05
C VAL A 84 10.65 0.51 -3.53
N LYS A 85 11.21 -0.18 -4.53
CA LYS A 85 12.45 0.22 -5.22
C LYS A 85 12.10 0.72 -6.61
N VAL A 86 12.45 1.97 -6.90
CA VAL A 86 12.30 2.58 -8.21
C VAL A 86 13.63 2.48 -8.95
N LYS A 87 13.61 1.79 -10.10
CA LYS A 87 14.72 1.74 -11.07
C LYS A 87 14.56 2.83 -12.12
#